data_AF-A0A3B8V804-F1
#
_entry.id   AF-A0A3B8V804-F1
#
_cell.length_a   1.000
_cell.length_b   1.000
_cell.length_c   1.000
_cell.angle_alpha   90.00
_cell.angle_beta   90.00
_cell.angle_gamma   90.00
#
_symmetry.space_group_name_H-M   'P 1'
#
loop_
_entity.id
_entity.type
_entity.pdbx_description
1 polymer ?
#
loop_
_entity_poly.entity_id
_entity_poly.type
_entity_poly.pdbx_seq_one_letter_code
_entity_poly.pdbx_strand_id
1 'polypeptide(L)'
;MKGGIFRKLYMKVRLFFLGLEFPLEDKLFDCRHADFQGALAQSRENDELQIVHADLGDNNFAAYVYSIPLNRIIGKLGRQLTQDLLRVFKKGFCLDGEISMIGKDEDGFFRCEIRIFDRASFMLPYLPDLPYLTSESNE
;
A
#
# COMPACT_ATOMS: atom_id res chain seq x y z
N MET A 1 23.99 13.39 -8.10
CA MET A 1 23.54 12.38 -9.09
C MET A 1 24.02 10.93 -8.85
N LYS A 2 25.02 10.64 -7.99
CA LYS A 2 25.50 9.25 -7.76
C LYS A 2 24.69 8.41 -6.74
N GLY A 3 23.92 9.04 -5.83
CA GLY A 3 23.15 8.31 -4.80
C GLY A 3 21.93 7.53 -5.30
N GLY A 4 21.37 7.90 -6.46
CA GLY A 4 20.14 7.28 -6.98
C GLY A 4 20.29 5.85 -7.48
N ILE A 5 21.48 5.48 -7.98
CA ILE A 5 21.74 4.14 -8.54
C ILE A 5 21.89 3.11 -7.43
N PHE A 6 22.66 3.43 -6.38
CA PHE A 6 22.84 2.54 -5.22
C PHE A 6 21.52 2.30 -4.48
N ARG A 7 20.69 3.35 -4.32
CA ARG A 7 19.38 3.23 -3.68
C ARG A 7 18.42 2.35 -4.49
N LYS A 8 18.38 2.51 -5.82
CA LYS A 8 17.56 1.66 -6.70
C LYS A 8 18.01 0.19 -6.65
N LEU A 9 19.31 -0.07 -6.66
CA LEU A 9 19.85 -1.41 -6.54
C LEU A 9 19.52 -2.04 -5.17
N TYR A 10 19.66 -1.27 -4.10
CA TYR A 10 19.31 -1.69 -2.74
C TYR A 10 17.83 -2.10 -2.61
N MET A 11 16.91 -1.31 -3.17
CA MET A 11 15.48 -1.65 -3.16
C MET A 11 15.19 -2.91 -3.98
N LYS A 12 15.77 -3.05 -5.18
CA LYS A 12 15.63 -4.25 -6.01
C LYS A 12 16.08 -5.52 -5.29
N VAL A 13 17.22 -5.46 -4.60
CA VAL A 13 17.73 -6.60 -3.82
C VAL A 13 16.78 -6.97 -2.70
N ARG A 14 16.22 -5.99 -1.98
CA ARG A 14 15.24 -6.25 -0.91
C ARG A 14 13.94 -6.85 -1.42
N LEU A 15 13.42 -6.34 -2.54
CA LEU A 15 12.24 -6.90 -3.19
C LEU A 15 12.46 -8.36 -3.59
N PHE A 16 13.61 -8.66 -4.19
CA PHE A 16 13.99 -10.03 -4.54
C PHE A 16 14.03 -10.97 -3.32
N PHE A 17 14.68 -10.57 -2.22
CA PHE A 17 14.74 -11.39 -1.00
C PHE A 17 13.38 -11.60 -0.32
N LEU A 18 12.43 -10.70 -0.54
CA LEU A 18 11.07 -10.80 0.01
C LEU A 18 10.08 -11.44 -0.97
N GLY A 19 10.54 -11.86 -2.17
CA GLY A 19 9.67 -12.44 -3.20
C GLY A 19 8.63 -11.47 -3.75
N LEU A 20 8.86 -10.15 -3.64
CA LEU A 20 7.95 -9.12 -4.12
C LEU A 20 8.32 -8.73 -5.55
N GLU A 21 7.40 -8.93 -6.48
CA GLU A 21 7.51 -8.50 -7.88
C GLU A 21 6.38 -7.53 -8.21
N PHE A 22 6.73 -6.35 -8.71
CA PHE A 22 5.74 -5.35 -9.11
C PHE A 22 5.34 -5.51 -10.58
N PRO A 23 4.05 -5.35 -10.94
CA PRO A 23 2.96 -4.97 -10.04
C PRO A 23 2.57 -6.09 -9.06
N LEU A 24 2.33 -5.74 -7.79
CA LEU A 24 1.89 -6.69 -6.77
C LEU A 24 0.38 -6.84 -6.83
N GLU A 25 -0.10 -8.06 -6.86
CA GLU A 25 -1.54 -8.34 -6.78
C GLU A 25 -1.88 -8.80 -5.37
N ASP A 26 -2.91 -8.19 -4.77
CA ASP A 26 -3.40 -8.56 -3.44
C ASP A 26 -4.93 -8.51 -3.38
N LYS A 27 -5.50 -9.26 -2.42
CA LYS A 27 -6.92 -9.21 -2.08
C LYS A 27 -7.08 -8.35 -0.84
N LEU A 28 -7.94 -7.34 -0.92
CA LEU A 28 -8.16 -6.46 0.22
C LEU A 28 -8.66 -7.25 1.43
N PHE A 29 -7.99 -7.04 2.55
CA PHE A 29 -8.38 -7.52 3.86
C PHE A 29 -9.42 -6.61 4.50
N ASP A 30 -10.15 -7.14 5.48
CA ASP A 30 -11.13 -6.42 6.30
C ASP A 30 -12.30 -5.79 5.52
N CYS A 31 -12.56 -6.23 4.28
CA CYS A 31 -13.59 -5.63 3.42
C CYS A 31 -15.01 -5.70 4.00
N ARG A 32 -15.30 -6.61 4.94
CA ARG A 32 -16.65 -6.85 5.48
C ARG A 32 -17.18 -5.73 6.38
N HIS A 33 -16.35 -4.78 6.79
CA HIS A 33 -16.79 -3.62 7.56
C HIS A 33 -17.80 -2.78 6.76
N ALA A 34 -18.88 -2.32 7.40
CA ALA A 34 -20.00 -1.65 6.71
C ALA A 34 -19.56 -0.43 5.90
N ASP A 35 -18.67 0.40 6.46
CA ASP A 35 -18.13 1.58 5.78
C ASP A 35 -17.38 1.23 4.49
N PHE A 36 -16.61 0.13 4.50
CA PHE A 36 -15.86 -0.33 3.33
C PHE A 36 -16.79 -0.97 2.31
N GLN A 37 -17.80 -1.72 2.74
CA GLN A 37 -18.80 -2.28 1.83
C GLN A 37 -19.55 -1.21 1.05
N GLY A 38 -19.93 -0.11 1.70
CA GLY A 38 -20.57 1.02 1.03
C GLY A 38 -19.66 1.73 0.02
N ALA A 39 -18.36 1.81 0.30
CA ALA A 39 -17.38 2.35 -0.62
C ALA A 39 -17.12 1.40 -1.80
N LEU A 40 -16.88 0.12 -1.51
CA LEU A 40 -16.69 -0.94 -2.51
C LEU A 40 -17.89 -1.07 -3.45
N ALA A 41 -19.13 -0.92 -2.96
CA ALA A 41 -20.32 -0.93 -3.81
C ALA A 41 -20.34 0.16 -4.90
N GLN A 42 -19.58 1.24 -4.69
CA GLN A 42 -19.47 2.36 -5.64
C GLN A 42 -18.18 2.30 -6.47
N SER A 43 -17.24 1.42 -6.09
CA SER A 43 -15.97 1.24 -6.76
C SER A 43 -16.13 0.54 -8.11
N ARG A 44 -15.17 0.81 -8.99
CA ARG A 44 -15.09 0.24 -10.33
C ARG A 44 -13.70 -0.34 -10.58
N GLU A 45 -13.62 -1.29 -11.51
CA GLU A 45 -12.33 -1.73 -12.03
C GLU A 45 -11.57 -0.54 -12.62
N ASN A 46 -10.26 -0.53 -12.40
CA ASN A 46 -9.32 0.54 -12.74
C ASN A 46 -9.50 1.84 -11.94
N ASP A 47 -10.31 1.87 -10.88
CA ASP A 47 -10.31 3.00 -9.95
C ASP A 47 -8.89 3.17 -9.37
N GLU A 48 -8.37 4.39 -9.43
CA GLU A 48 -7.06 4.72 -8.91
C GLU A 48 -7.05 4.66 -7.38
N LEU A 49 -6.01 4.03 -6.84
CA LEU A 49 -5.84 3.78 -5.42
C LEU A 49 -4.55 4.40 -4.89
N GLN A 50 -4.60 4.76 -3.62
CA GLN A 50 -3.45 5.12 -2.80
C GLN A 50 -3.37 4.16 -1.61
N ILE A 51 -2.23 3.49 -1.43
CA ILE A 51 -1.96 2.58 -0.34
C ILE A 51 -1.10 3.33 0.67
N VAL A 52 -1.65 3.61 1.85
CA VAL A 52 -1.02 4.46 2.86
C VAL A 52 -0.74 3.67 4.13
N HIS A 53 0.53 3.64 4.55
CA HIS A 53 0.91 3.08 5.83
C HIS A 53 0.57 4.04 6.98
N ALA A 54 -0.15 3.52 7.98
CA ALA A 54 -0.42 4.20 9.24
C ALA A 54 0.22 3.43 10.42
N ASP A 55 0.96 4.16 11.26
CA ASP A 55 1.42 3.68 12.57
C ASP A 55 0.30 3.94 13.59
N LEU A 56 -0.20 2.88 14.24
CA LEU A 56 -1.33 2.94 15.17
C LEU A 56 -0.88 2.89 16.63
N GLY A 57 0.44 2.94 16.91
CA GLY A 57 1.01 2.80 18.25
C GLY A 57 1.10 1.33 18.72
N ASP A 58 1.82 1.07 19.81
CA ASP A 58 1.92 -0.25 20.46
C ASP A 58 2.27 -1.43 19.52
N ASN A 59 3.20 -1.24 18.58
CA ASN A 59 3.53 -2.22 17.53
C ASN A 59 2.36 -2.60 16.60
N ASN A 60 1.31 -1.79 16.58
CA ASN A 60 0.18 -1.91 15.69
C ASN A 60 0.36 -1.00 14.48
N PHE A 61 0.12 -1.52 13.29
CA PHE A 61 0.25 -0.79 12.03
C PHE A 61 -0.70 -1.38 11.00
N ALA A 62 -1.07 -0.57 10.02
CA ALA A 62 -1.91 -1.00 8.91
C ALA A 62 -1.51 -0.27 7.62
N ALA A 63 -1.70 -0.92 6.48
CA ALA A 63 -1.71 -0.24 5.19
C ALA A 63 -3.17 -0.13 4.73
N TYR A 64 -3.70 1.10 4.77
CA TYR A 64 -5.04 1.40 4.29
C TYR A 64 -5.03 1.59 2.79
N VAL A 65 -6.09 1.13 2.14
CA VAL A 65 -6.29 1.32 0.71
C VAL A 65 -7.39 2.35 0.52
N TYR A 66 -7.02 3.47 -0.09
CA TYR A 66 -7.86 4.63 -0.31
C TYR A 66 -8.15 4.77 -1.81
N SER A 67 -9.43 4.85 -2.16
CA SER A 67 -9.88 5.13 -3.53
C SER A 67 -9.85 6.64 -3.77
N ILE A 68 -9.06 7.06 -4.76
CA ILE A 68 -8.94 8.48 -5.14
C ILE A 68 -10.26 9.00 -5.71
N PRO A 69 -10.94 8.31 -6.66
CA PRO A 69 -12.21 8.78 -7.20
C PRO A 69 -13.32 8.94 -6.15
N LEU A 70 -13.36 8.05 -5.16
CA LEU A 70 -14.42 8.04 -4.16
C LEU A 70 -14.09 8.87 -2.91
N ASN A 71 -12.82 9.27 -2.75
CA ASN A 71 -12.31 9.89 -1.53
C ASN A 71 -12.68 9.09 -0.26
N ARG A 72 -12.45 7.77 -0.30
CA ARG A 72 -12.84 6.85 0.77
C ARG A 72 -11.85 5.70 0.92
N ILE A 73 -11.70 5.22 2.16
CA ILE A 73 -11.00 3.97 2.46
C ILE A 73 -11.90 2.81 2.04
N ILE A 74 -11.36 1.87 1.27
CA ILE A 74 -12.07 0.71 0.74
C ILE A 74 -11.62 -0.62 1.36
N GLY A 75 -10.55 -0.59 2.16
CA GLY A 75 -10.04 -1.77 2.87
C GLY A 75 -8.62 -1.58 3.38
N LYS A 76 -7.98 -2.70 3.70
CA LYS A 76 -6.59 -2.76 4.17
C LYS A 76 -5.82 -3.82 3.40
N LEU A 77 -4.50 -3.70 3.31
CA LEU A 77 -3.66 -4.83 2.91
C LEU A 77 -3.57 -5.87 4.02
N GLY A 78 -3.26 -7.12 3.64
CA GLY A 78 -2.93 -8.15 4.61
C GLY A 78 -1.74 -7.77 5.50
N ARG A 79 -1.71 -8.27 6.74
CA ARG A 79 -0.64 -7.96 7.71
C ARG A 79 0.75 -8.35 7.19
N GLN A 80 0.86 -9.52 6.54
CA GLN A 80 2.13 -10.01 6.01
C GLN A 80 2.66 -9.10 4.89
N LEU A 81 1.83 -8.80 3.87
CA LEU A 81 2.21 -7.89 2.79
C LEU A 81 2.59 -6.50 3.34
N THR A 82 1.84 -6.00 4.32
CA THR A 82 2.17 -4.73 4.98
C THR A 82 3.56 -4.76 5.63
N GLN A 83 3.93 -5.85 6.30
CA GLN A 83 5.26 -6.02 6.90
C GLN A 83 6.37 -6.06 5.85
N ASP A 84 6.15 -6.75 4.74
CA ASP A 84 7.15 -6.86 3.68
C ASP A 84 7.34 -5.52 2.96
N LEU A 85 6.25 -4.79 2.69
CA LEU A 85 6.31 -3.42 2.17
C LEU A 85 7.01 -2.47 3.16
N LEU A 86 6.77 -2.59 4.46
CA LEU A 86 7.50 -1.84 5.50
C LEU A 86 9.01 -2.12 5.47
N ARG A 87 9.41 -3.38 5.24
CA ARG A 87 10.84 -3.73 5.12
C ARG A 87 11.48 -3.09 3.90
N VAL A 88 10.74 -2.88 2.81
CA VAL A 88 11.26 -2.24 1.59
C VAL A 88 11.22 -0.72 1.68
N PHE A 89 10.04 -0.15 1.92
CA PHE A 89 9.75 1.28 1.77
C PHE A 89 9.80 2.07 3.08
N LYS A 90 9.94 1.40 4.22
CA LYS A 90 9.97 1.97 5.58
C LYS A 90 8.63 2.55 6.03
N LYS A 91 8.57 3.00 7.29
CA LYS A 91 7.36 3.58 7.89
C LYS A 91 6.90 4.80 7.08
N GLY A 92 5.58 4.97 6.99
CA GLY A 92 4.97 6.10 6.29
C GLY A 92 5.08 6.01 4.77
N PHE A 93 5.26 4.81 4.22
CA PHE A 93 5.19 4.62 2.78
C PHE A 93 3.80 4.97 2.24
N CYS A 94 3.80 5.37 0.98
CA CYS A 94 2.62 5.60 0.18
C CYS A 94 2.88 4.99 -1.21
N LEU A 95 1.99 4.15 -1.71
CA LEU A 95 2.13 3.50 -3.01
C LEU A 95 0.88 3.74 -3.84
N ASP A 96 1.06 3.77 -5.17
CA ASP A 96 -0.06 3.87 -6.10
C ASP A 96 -0.56 2.46 -6.42
N GLY A 97 -1.85 2.36 -6.72
CA GLY A 97 -2.45 1.13 -7.22
C GLY A 97 -3.71 1.39 -8.02
N GLU A 98 -4.36 0.31 -8.43
CA GLU A 98 -5.67 0.32 -9.07
C GLU A 98 -6.48 -0.89 -8.61
N ILE A 99 -7.80 -0.81 -8.72
CA ILE A 99 -8.67 -1.97 -8.57
C ILE A 99 -8.51 -2.85 -9.81
N SER A 100 -8.04 -4.08 -9.65
CA SER A 100 -7.94 -5.03 -10.76
C SER A 100 -9.26 -5.78 -11.00
N MET A 101 -9.99 -6.08 -9.92
CA MET A 101 -11.27 -6.77 -9.98
C MET A 101 -12.14 -6.40 -8.78
N ILE A 102 -13.44 -6.26 -9.00
CA ILE A 102 -14.42 -6.17 -7.92
C ILE A 102 -15.53 -7.20 -8.10
N GLY A 103 -15.84 -7.92 -7.02
CA GLY A 103 -16.83 -9.00 -7.03
C GLY A 103 -17.58 -9.10 -5.71
N LYS A 104 -18.43 -10.13 -5.59
CA LYS A 104 -19.10 -10.48 -4.34
C LYS A 104 -18.77 -11.92 -3.96
N ASP A 105 -18.65 -12.18 -2.65
CA ASP A 105 -18.59 -13.55 -2.13
C ASP A 105 -19.98 -14.20 -2.03
N GLU A 106 -20.02 -15.47 -1.62
CA GLU A 106 -21.25 -16.27 -1.51
C GLU A 106 -22.28 -15.66 -0.54
N ASP A 107 -21.81 -14.91 0.45
CA ASP A 107 -22.62 -14.19 1.44
C ASP A 107 -23.11 -12.83 0.91
N GLY A 108 -22.75 -12.45 -0.32
CA GLY A 108 -23.12 -11.20 -0.97
C GLY A 108 -22.26 -9.99 -0.60
N PHE A 109 -21.16 -10.17 0.15
CA PHE A 109 -20.24 -9.08 0.50
C PHE A 109 -19.28 -8.79 -0.64
N PHE A 110 -19.01 -7.50 -0.87
CA PHE A 110 -18.04 -7.07 -1.85
C PHE A 110 -16.61 -7.50 -1.48
N ARG A 111 -15.88 -7.99 -2.48
CA ARG A 111 -14.47 -8.34 -2.46
C ARG A 111 -13.75 -7.57 -3.55
N CYS A 112 -12.51 -7.18 -3.27
CA CYS A 112 -11.69 -6.38 -4.16
C CYS A 112 -10.33 -7.02 -4.30
N GLU A 113 -9.92 -7.21 -5.54
CA GLU A 113 -8.54 -7.49 -5.92
C GLU A 113 -7.93 -6.17 -6.40
N ILE A 114 -6.68 -5.93 -6.04
CA ILE A 114 -5.97 -4.71 -6.38
C ILE A 114 -4.64 -5.04 -7.00
N ARG A 115 -4.13 -4.09 -7.77
CA ARG A 115 -2.79 -4.09 -8.32
C ARG A 115 -2.04 -2.89 -7.77
N ILE A 116 -0.89 -3.13 -7.14
CA ILE A 116 -0.03 -2.10 -6.52
C ILE A 116 1.18 -1.91 -7.42
N PHE A 117 1.60 -0.67 -7.62
CA PHE A 117 2.70 -0.30 -8.51
C PHE A 117 3.91 0.23 -7.74
N ASP A 118 5.12 -0.13 -8.21
CA ASP A 118 6.37 0.49 -7.72
C ASP A 118 6.53 1.87 -8.35
N ARG A 119 5.89 2.87 -7.73
CA ARG A 119 6.12 4.28 -8.03
C ARG A 119 7.10 4.93 -7.04
N ALA A 120 8.01 4.17 -6.43
CA ALA A 120 8.98 4.73 -5.48
C ALA A 120 9.86 5.84 -6.09
N SER A 121 10.03 5.87 -7.41
CA SER A 121 10.68 6.97 -8.12
C SER A 121 9.87 8.27 -8.14
N PHE A 122 8.54 8.22 -8.04
CA PHE A 122 7.65 9.38 -7.97
C PHE A 122 7.40 9.85 -6.54
N MET A 123 7.67 8.99 -5.55
CA MET A 123 7.69 9.29 -4.12
C MET A 123 8.95 10.04 -3.65
N LEU A 124 10.00 10.09 -4.48
CA LEU A 124 11.27 10.78 -4.19
C LEU A 124 11.13 12.25 -3.76
N PRO A 125 10.16 13.06 -4.23
CA PRO A 125 9.97 14.43 -3.76
C PRO A 125 9.38 14.54 -2.36
N TYR A 126 8.65 13.52 -1.88
CA TYR A 126 7.93 13.56 -0.61
C TYR A 126 8.66 12.86 0.54
N LEU A 127 9.65 12.02 0.24
CA LEU A 127 10.48 11.32 1.24
C LEU A 127 11.45 12.21 2.05
N PRO A 128 12.06 13.28 1.52
CA PRO A 128 13.00 14.10 2.28
C PRO A 128 12.33 15.05 3.29
N ASP A 129 11.03 15.35 3.13
CA ASP A 129 10.26 16.23 4.03
C ASP A 129 9.49 15.47 5.12
N LEU A 130 9.73 14.16 5.27
CA LEU A 130 9.16 13.37 6.35
C LEU A 130 10.21 13.28 7.47
N PRO A 131 10.10 14.10 8.54
CA PRO A 131 11.16 14.28 9.55
C PRO A 131 11.51 13.00 10.33
N TYR A 132 10.71 11.94 10.21
CA TYR A 132 10.94 10.64 10.85
C TYR A 132 11.70 9.62 9.98
N LEU A 133 11.97 9.92 8.70
CA LEU A 133 12.72 9.03 7.82
C LEU A 133 14.23 9.32 7.79
N THR A 134 14.63 10.52 8.22
CA THR A 134 16.04 10.95 8.33
C THR A 134 16.52 11.12 9.77
N SER A 135 15.70 10.79 10.78
CA SER A 135 16.22 10.58 12.12
C SER A 135 17.00 9.26 12.14
N GLU A 136 18.23 9.30 11.61
CA GLU A 136 19.29 8.48 12.17
C GLU A 136 19.26 8.70 13.69
N SER A 137 19.31 7.62 14.46
CA SER A 137 19.05 7.55 15.91
C SER A 137 17.63 7.89 16.35
N ASN A 138 16.82 6.84 16.55
CA ASN A 138 16.02 6.75 17.76
C ASN A 138 16.39 5.42 18.41
N GLU A 139 17.20 5.53 19.46
CA GLU A 139 17.35 4.53 20.52
C GLU A 139 16.00 4.09 21.07
#